data_AF-A0A9P2UQD9-F1
#
_entry.id   AF-A0A9P2UQD9-F1
#
_cell.length_a   1.000
_cell.length_b   1.000
_cell.length_c   1.000
_cell.angle_alpha   90.00
_cell.angle_beta   90.00
_cell.angle_gamma   90.00
#
_symmetry.space_group_name_H-M   'P 1'
#
loop_
_entity.id
_entity.type
_entity.pdbx_description
1 polymer ?
#
loop_
_entity_poly.entity_id
_entity_poly.type
_entity_poly.pdbx_seq_one_letter_code
_entity_poly.pdbx_strand_id
1 'polypeptide(L)'
;MTIKEGPSITKDGINAGGKKITNVADGINAKDAVNKSQLDNLAAKQNATDDAAVKYDDAKTKDKVTLKGKDGTVLDNVKAGHISSTSKEAVNGSQIHNISNSIKNSIGGNTVVNPDGSLTTNNIGGTGKNNINDAISEVKNTAKKAKTTVTEGDNIVVKETVNKDGSTNYEVSTKKDLTLNSVTTGDSVLNNNGLTIKEGPSITKEGINAGGKKITNVADGINAKDAVNVDQLTKVKDNLNGRITDTNNQLNDAKKDLGNQIADTNKNLNDAKKDLGDQIADTNTKLNNTKDQLTTQINDTKTELNNTIG
;
A
#
# COMPACT_ATOMS: atom_id res chain seq x y z
N MET A 1 8.47 -130.48 -33.74
CA MET A 1 9.76 -130.38 -34.47
C MET A 1 10.69 -129.52 -33.63
N THR A 2 11.89 -130.01 -33.30
CA THR A 2 12.87 -129.25 -32.49
C THR A 2 14.20 -129.24 -33.22
N ILE A 3 14.69 -128.06 -33.57
CA ILE A 3 16.03 -127.87 -34.14
C ILE A 3 16.96 -127.49 -32.98
N LYS A 4 18.04 -128.26 -32.77
CA LYS A 4 19.04 -127.93 -31.74
C LYS A 4 19.63 -126.54 -32.02
N GLU A 5 19.55 -125.65 -31.03
CA GLU A 5 19.96 -124.22 -31.13
C GLU A 5 19.19 -123.39 -32.18
N GLY A 6 18.08 -123.91 -32.69
CA GLY A 6 17.22 -123.27 -33.68
C GLY A 6 15.75 -123.18 -33.22
N PRO A 7 14.83 -122.84 -34.15
CA PRO A 7 13.41 -122.78 -33.85
C PRO A 7 12.82 -124.14 -33.45
N SER A 8 11.75 -124.12 -32.67
CA SER A 8 10.96 -125.31 -32.34
C SER A 8 9.45 -125.05 -32.41
N ILE A 9 8.70 -126.10 -32.73
CA ILE A 9 7.23 -126.15 -32.72
C ILE A 9 6.83 -127.38 -31.89
N THR A 10 6.21 -127.14 -30.74
CA THR A 10 5.75 -128.18 -29.80
C THR A 10 4.28 -127.96 -29.44
N LYS A 11 3.71 -128.83 -28.58
CA LYS A 11 2.36 -128.63 -28.04
C LYS A 11 2.24 -127.36 -27.18
N ASP A 12 3.37 -126.83 -26.72
CA ASP A 12 3.43 -125.61 -25.90
C ASP A 12 3.54 -124.33 -26.74
N GLY A 13 3.69 -124.45 -28.07
CA GLY A 13 3.70 -123.32 -29.01
C GLY A 13 4.92 -123.27 -29.93
N ILE A 14 5.20 -122.07 -30.43
CA ILE A 14 6.30 -121.76 -31.35
C ILE A 14 7.39 -121.00 -30.60
N ASN A 15 8.63 -121.49 -30.67
CA ASN A 15 9.82 -120.77 -30.18
C ASN A 15 10.71 -120.42 -31.37
N ALA A 16 10.94 -119.13 -31.61
CA ALA A 16 11.79 -118.65 -32.70
C ALA A 16 13.30 -118.79 -32.42
N GLY A 17 13.71 -119.17 -31.21
CA GLY A 17 15.13 -119.38 -30.86
C GLY A 17 15.98 -118.10 -30.99
N GLY A 18 15.38 -116.94 -30.68
CA GLY A 18 16.01 -115.63 -30.83
C GLY A 18 16.26 -115.20 -32.28
N LYS A 19 15.73 -115.93 -33.27
CA LYS A 19 15.83 -115.57 -34.69
C LYS A 19 14.68 -114.63 -35.10
N LYS A 20 14.92 -113.82 -36.13
CA LYS A 20 13.87 -112.99 -36.73
C LYS A 20 12.82 -113.86 -37.42
N ILE A 21 11.55 -113.53 -37.23
CA ILE A 21 10.46 -114.05 -38.06
C ILE A 21 10.19 -112.98 -39.14
N THR A 22 10.39 -113.33 -40.41
CA THR A 22 10.24 -112.42 -41.55
C THR A 22 9.05 -112.81 -42.42
N ASN A 23 8.65 -111.93 -43.34
CA ASN A 23 7.48 -112.11 -44.23
C ASN A 23 6.16 -112.29 -43.47
N VAL A 24 6.06 -111.66 -42.30
CA VAL A 24 4.80 -111.57 -41.55
C VAL A 24 3.96 -110.48 -42.19
N ALA A 25 2.83 -110.85 -42.80
CA ALA A 25 1.84 -109.90 -43.30
C ALA A 25 1.29 -109.04 -42.14
N ASP A 26 0.71 -107.88 -42.47
CA ASP A 26 0.08 -107.04 -41.45
C ASP A 26 -1.00 -107.84 -40.70
N GLY A 27 -0.92 -107.85 -39.37
CA GLY A 27 -1.94 -108.45 -38.55
C GLY A 27 -3.24 -107.65 -38.64
N ILE A 28 -4.36 -108.31 -38.89
CA ILE A 28 -5.68 -107.68 -39.04
C ILE A 28 -6.56 -108.03 -37.83
N ASN A 29 -6.51 -109.28 -37.39
CA ASN A 29 -7.27 -109.76 -36.24
C ASN A 29 -6.49 -109.52 -34.94
N ALA A 30 -7.22 -109.42 -33.83
CA ALA A 30 -6.64 -109.15 -32.50
C ALA A 30 -5.63 -110.21 -32.01
N LYS A 31 -5.53 -111.36 -32.69
CA LYS A 31 -4.61 -112.47 -32.36
C LYS A 31 -3.55 -112.70 -33.44
N ASP A 32 -3.54 -111.90 -34.50
CA ASP A 32 -2.48 -111.97 -35.51
C ASP A 32 -1.18 -111.39 -34.91
N ALA A 33 -0.05 -111.95 -35.35
CA ALA A 33 1.24 -111.33 -35.07
C ALA A 33 1.34 -110.00 -35.83
N VAL A 34 1.87 -108.96 -35.19
CA VAL A 34 2.16 -107.68 -35.85
C VAL A 34 3.57 -107.68 -36.42
N ASN A 35 3.75 -106.98 -37.53
CA ASN A 35 5.09 -106.75 -38.09
C ASN A 35 5.62 -105.35 -37.71
N LYS A 36 6.88 -105.08 -38.08
CA LYS A 36 7.56 -103.85 -37.70
C LYS A 36 6.89 -102.60 -38.31
N SER A 37 6.34 -102.66 -39.52
CA SER A 37 5.71 -101.50 -40.15
C SER A 37 4.48 -101.02 -39.38
N GLN A 38 3.67 -101.93 -38.85
CA GLN A 38 2.53 -101.56 -38.00
C GLN A 38 2.98 -100.85 -36.72
N LEU A 39 4.07 -101.32 -36.10
CA LEU A 39 4.66 -100.70 -34.91
C LEU A 39 5.32 -99.35 -35.20
N ASP A 40 6.05 -99.23 -36.32
CA ASP A 40 6.68 -97.97 -36.74
C ASP A 40 5.61 -96.90 -37.05
N ASN A 41 4.50 -97.28 -37.68
CA ASN A 41 3.38 -96.38 -37.94
C ASN A 41 2.76 -95.86 -36.64
N LEU A 42 2.63 -96.72 -35.62
CA LEU A 42 2.18 -96.31 -34.29
C LEU A 42 3.19 -95.35 -33.64
N ALA A 43 4.48 -95.67 -33.69
CA ALA A 43 5.55 -94.83 -33.15
C ALA A 43 5.60 -93.45 -33.83
N ALA A 44 5.41 -93.39 -35.15
CA ALA A 44 5.34 -92.13 -35.89
C ALA A 44 4.14 -91.27 -35.46
N LYS A 45 2.96 -91.87 -35.25
CA LYS A 45 1.78 -91.16 -34.72
C LYS A 45 2.01 -90.63 -33.31
N GLN A 46 2.73 -91.38 -32.48
CA GLN A 46 3.11 -90.94 -31.14
C GLN A 46 4.05 -89.74 -31.20
N ASN A 47 5.13 -89.83 -31.99
CA ASN A 47 6.08 -88.72 -32.15
C ASN A 47 5.41 -87.44 -32.65
N ALA A 48 4.50 -87.55 -33.62
CA ALA A 48 3.75 -86.40 -34.12
C ALA A 48 2.89 -85.73 -33.03
N THR A 49 2.31 -86.52 -32.13
CA THR A 49 1.57 -86.00 -30.97
C THR A 49 2.51 -85.32 -29.98
N ASP A 50 3.65 -85.95 -29.70
CA ASP A 50 4.66 -85.43 -28.75
C ASP A 50 5.32 -84.14 -29.24
N ASP A 51 5.47 -83.96 -30.55
CA ASP A 51 6.03 -82.75 -31.16
C ASP A 51 5.06 -81.57 -31.11
N ALA A 52 3.75 -81.82 -31.16
CA ALA A 52 2.72 -80.79 -31.05
C ALA A 52 2.34 -80.44 -29.59
N ALA A 53 2.74 -81.25 -28.62
CA ALA A 53 2.37 -81.08 -27.22
C ALA A 53 3.12 -79.92 -26.53
N VAL A 54 2.41 -79.22 -25.64
CA VAL A 54 3.05 -78.34 -24.65
C VAL A 54 3.71 -79.22 -23.58
N LYS A 55 5.02 -79.06 -23.38
CA LYS A 55 5.83 -79.91 -22.50
C LYS A 55 6.51 -79.07 -21.42
N TYR A 56 6.74 -79.70 -20.28
CA TYR A 56 7.70 -79.19 -19.31
C TYR A 56 9.11 -79.21 -19.90
N ASP A 57 9.90 -78.20 -19.56
CA ASP A 57 11.31 -78.13 -19.96
C ASP A 57 12.10 -79.27 -19.31
N ASP A 58 11.78 -79.60 -18.06
CA ASP A 58 12.30 -80.75 -17.32
C ASP A 58 11.13 -81.64 -16.84
N ALA A 59 11.13 -82.91 -17.26
CA ALA A 59 10.06 -83.85 -16.95
C ALA A 59 10.02 -84.30 -15.48
N LYS A 60 11.13 -84.19 -14.74
CA LYS A 60 11.24 -84.57 -13.33
C LYS A 60 10.75 -83.44 -12.42
N THR A 61 11.22 -82.20 -12.64
CA THR A 61 10.92 -81.09 -11.72
C THR A 61 9.64 -80.35 -12.08
N LYS A 62 9.32 -80.23 -13.38
CA LYS A 62 8.10 -79.60 -13.89
C LYS A 62 7.93 -78.13 -13.49
N ASP A 63 9.02 -77.43 -13.19
CA ASP A 63 8.98 -76.04 -12.72
C ASP A 63 8.75 -75.03 -13.86
N LYS A 64 8.97 -75.44 -15.11
CA LYS A 64 8.99 -74.52 -16.26
C LYS A 64 8.39 -75.15 -17.51
N VAL A 65 7.65 -74.33 -18.24
CA VAL A 65 7.19 -74.59 -19.60
C VAL A 65 7.68 -73.43 -20.47
N THR A 66 8.51 -73.69 -21.47
CA THR A 66 8.92 -72.71 -22.47
C THR A 66 8.14 -72.92 -23.77
N LEU A 67 7.26 -71.98 -24.11
CA LEU A 67 6.57 -71.97 -25.40
C LEU A 67 7.54 -71.53 -26.51
N LYS A 68 7.63 -72.31 -27.60
CA LYS A 68 8.73 -72.22 -28.59
C LYS A 68 8.43 -71.38 -29.83
N GLY A 69 7.32 -70.63 -29.86
CA GLY A 69 7.01 -69.74 -30.99
C GLY A 69 8.11 -68.69 -31.20
N LYS A 70 8.40 -68.37 -32.47
CA LYS A 70 9.48 -67.45 -32.86
C LYS A 70 9.39 -66.08 -32.17
N ASP A 71 8.18 -65.52 -32.12
CA ASP A 71 7.87 -64.23 -31.49
C ASP A 71 7.07 -64.41 -30.18
N GLY A 72 7.19 -65.61 -29.59
CA GLY A 72 6.34 -66.07 -28.49
C GLY A 72 5.12 -66.86 -28.98
N THR A 73 4.33 -67.34 -28.02
CA THR A 73 3.09 -68.07 -28.26
C THR A 73 1.99 -67.42 -27.46
N VAL A 74 0.91 -67.01 -28.12
CA VAL A 74 -0.28 -66.51 -27.44
C VAL A 74 -0.94 -67.67 -26.68
N LEU A 75 -1.26 -67.43 -25.40
CA LEU A 75 -2.12 -68.30 -24.62
C LEU A 75 -3.47 -67.58 -24.45
N ASP A 76 -4.47 -68.02 -25.21
CA ASP A 76 -5.80 -67.45 -25.21
C ASP A 76 -6.77 -68.26 -24.35
N ASN A 77 -8.02 -67.77 -24.25
CA ASN A 77 -9.07 -68.36 -23.42
C ASN A 77 -8.67 -68.58 -21.94
N VAL A 78 -7.73 -67.77 -21.44
CA VAL A 78 -7.35 -67.76 -20.03
C VAL A 78 -8.47 -67.11 -19.24
N LYS A 79 -9.17 -67.91 -18.43
CA LYS A 79 -10.17 -67.41 -17.47
C LYS A 79 -9.49 -66.42 -16.52
N ALA A 80 -10.21 -65.36 -16.13
CA ALA A 80 -9.69 -64.37 -15.19
C ALA A 80 -9.28 -65.06 -13.87
N GLY A 81 -8.00 -64.92 -13.51
CA GLY A 81 -7.47 -65.48 -12.27
C GLY A 81 -7.82 -64.62 -11.05
N HIS A 82 -7.72 -65.18 -9.86
CA HIS A 82 -7.89 -64.43 -8.62
C HIS A 82 -6.70 -63.49 -8.40
N ILE A 83 -6.97 -62.23 -8.03
CA ILE A 83 -5.95 -61.25 -7.67
C ILE A 83 -5.85 -61.22 -6.14
N SER A 84 -4.81 -61.88 -5.61
CA SER A 84 -4.50 -61.91 -4.19
C SER A 84 -2.99 -62.06 -3.98
N SER A 85 -2.50 -61.76 -2.77
CA SER A 85 -1.06 -61.86 -2.44
C SER A 85 -0.48 -63.27 -2.53
N THR A 86 -1.34 -64.31 -2.58
CA THR A 86 -0.94 -65.72 -2.61
C THR A 86 -1.29 -66.42 -3.91
N SER A 87 -1.99 -65.77 -4.83
CA SER A 87 -2.45 -66.37 -6.09
C SER A 87 -1.29 -66.90 -6.94
N LYS A 88 -1.53 -68.04 -7.57
CA LYS A 88 -0.65 -68.67 -8.58
C LYS A 88 -1.34 -68.80 -9.93
N GLU A 89 -2.49 -68.15 -10.08
CA GLU A 89 -3.29 -68.19 -11.29
C GLU A 89 -2.76 -67.17 -12.31
N ALA A 90 -2.87 -67.51 -13.60
CA ALA A 90 -2.57 -66.57 -14.66
C ALA A 90 -3.61 -65.44 -14.70
N VAL A 91 -3.17 -64.22 -14.98
CA VAL A 91 -4.06 -63.08 -15.24
C VAL A 91 -4.26 -62.91 -16.75
N ASN A 92 -5.42 -62.42 -17.14
CA ASN A 92 -5.70 -62.14 -18.56
C ASN A 92 -5.80 -60.63 -18.84
N GLY A 93 -5.87 -60.27 -20.12
CA GLY A 93 -5.93 -58.87 -20.56
C GLY A 93 -7.11 -58.08 -20.01
N SER A 94 -8.26 -58.71 -19.76
CA SER A 94 -9.44 -58.00 -19.20
C SER A 94 -9.16 -57.46 -17.79
N GLN A 95 -8.41 -58.20 -16.97
CA GLN A 95 -8.06 -57.79 -15.61
C GLN A 95 -7.06 -56.63 -15.63
N ILE A 96 -6.04 -56.71 -16.49
CA ILE A 96 -5.06 -55.63 -16.66
C ILE A 96 -5.74 -54.38 -17.19
N HIS A 97 -6.62 -54.52 -18.18
CA HIS A 97 -7.39 -53.39 -18.73
C HIS A 97 -8.30 -52.74 -17.68
N ASN A 98 -8.94 -53.53 -16.81
CA ASN A 98 -9.73 -53.01 -15.69
C ASN A 98 -8.87 -52.19 -14.71
N ILE A 99 -7.66 -52.67 -14.39
CA ILE A 99 -6.70 -51.92 -13.56
C ILE A 99 -6.27 -50.62 -14.25
N SER A 100 -5.89 -50.68 -15.53
CA SER A 100 -5.52 -49.49 -16.31
C SER A 100 -6.66 -48.47 -16.37
N ASN A 101 -7.91 -48.92 -16.55
CA ASN A 101 -9.10 -48.05 -16.50
C ASN A 101 -9.31 -47.44 -15.12
N SER A 102 -9.10 -48.20 -14.04
CA SER A 102 -9.17 -47.67 -12.68
C SER A 102 -8.16 -46.55 -12.47
N ILE A 103 -6.92 -46.71 -12.93
CA ILE A 103 -5.87 -45.70 -12.84
C ILE A 103 -6.22 -44.47 -13.69
N LYS A 104 -6.67 -44.69 -14.94
CA LYS A 104 -7.17 -43.63 -15.83
C LYS A 104 -8.21 -42.76 -15.12
N ASN A 105 -9.20 -43.39 -14.49
CA ASN A 105 -10.28 -42.68 -13.81
C ASN A 105 -9.81 -41.95 -12.55
N SER A 106 -8.85 -42.52 -11.80
CA SER A 106 -8.25 -41.84 -10.64
C SER A 106 -7.44 -40.61 -11.02
N ILE A 107 -6.74 -40.61 -12.17
CA ILE A 107 -6.04 -39.43 -12.69
C ILE A 107 -7.05 -38.44 -13.31
N GLY A 108 -8.03 -38.95 -14.05
CA GLY A 108 -9.08 -38.19 -14.70
C GLY A 108 -8.60 -37.41 -15.93
N GLY A 109 -9.39 -36.40 -16.30
CA GLY A 109 -9.13 -35.50 -17.43
C GLY A 109 -8.99 -36.24 -18.76
N ASN A 110 -7.95 -35.90 -19.51
CA ASN A 110 -7.69 -36.44 -20.85
C ASN A 110 -6.89 -37.76 -20.82
N THR A 111 -6.76 -38.41 -19.65
CA THR A 111 -6.02 -39.66 -19.54
C THR A 111 -6.73 -40.76 -20.33
N VAL A 112 -5.98 -41.57 -21.09
CA VAL A 112 -6.50 -42.67 -21.90
C VAL A 112 -5.68 -43.94 -21.67
N VAL A 113 -6.36 -45.10 -21.78
CA VAL A 113 -5.72 -46.42 -21.88
C VAL A 113 -5.51 -46.71 -23.36
N ASN A 114 -4.26 -46.91 -23.77
CA ASN A 114 -3.89 -47.24 -25.15
C ASN A 114 -4.17 -48.72 -25.46
N PRO A 115 -4.19 -49.12 -26.75
CA PRO A 115 -4.42 -50.52 -27.14
C PRO A 115 -3.42 -51.52 -26.55
N ASP A 116 -2.19 -51.08 -26.25
CA ASP A 116 -1.14 -51.89 -25.61
C ASP A 116 -1.26 -51.95 -24.07
N GLY A 117 -2.27 -51.31 -23.49
CA GLY A 117 -2.50 -51.22 -22.05
C GLY A 117 -1.75 -50.10 -21.33
N SER A 118 -0.86 -49.37 -22.03
CA SER A 118 -0.18 -48.20 -21.48
C SER A 118 -1.13 -47.02 -21.26
N LEU A 119 -0.71 -46.06 -20.45
CA LEU A 119 -1.47 -44.84 -20.16
C LEU A 119 -0.83 -43.64 -20.84
N THR A 120 -1.63 -42.87 -21.57
CA THR A 120 -1.25 -41.52 -22.03
C THR A 120 -2.07 -40.50 -21.27
N THR A 121 -1.41 -39.49 -20.72
CA THR A 121 -2.07 -38.39 -20.00
C THR A 121 -1.49 -37.06 -20.46
N ASN A 122 -2.32 -36.04 -20.52
CA ASN A 122 -1.93 -34.68 -20.87
C ASN A 122 -2.88 -33.70 -20.18
N ASN A 123 -2.39 -32.48 -19.96
CA ASN A 123 -3.17 -31.39 -19.41
C ASN A 123 -3.91 -31.75 -18.11
N ILE A 124 -3.23 -32.46 -17.19
CA ILE A 124 -3.84 -32.90 -15.91
C ILE A 124 -4.34 -31.67 -15.15
N GLY A 125 -5.62 -31.63 -14.82
CA GLY A 125 -6.26 -30.51 -14.12
C GLY A 125 -6.20 -29.18 -14.88
N GLY A 126 -6.01 -29.19 -16.20
CA GLY A 126 -5.90 -27.95 -16.99
C GLY A 126 -4.53 -27.25 -16.90
N THR A 127 -3.52 -27.91 -16.34
CA THR A 127 -2.19 -27.31 -16.08
C THR A 127 -1.24 -27.32 -17.28
N GLY A 128 -1.62 -27.94 -18.39
CA GLY A 128 -0.75 -28.22 -19.53
C GLY A 128 0.31 -29.30 -19.29
N LYS A 129 0.34 -29.94 -18.11
CA LYS A 129 1.35 -30.96 -17.74
C LYS A 129 0.85 -32.39 -17.95
N ASN A 130 1.78 -33.32 -18.18
CA ASN A 130 1.52 -34.74 -18.47
C ASN A 130 1.93 -35.68 -17.32
N ASN A 131 2.22 -35.16 -16.13
CA ASN A 131 2.42 -35.97 -14.94
C ASN A 131 1.93 -35.20 -13.70
N ILE A 132 1.58 -35.95 -12.66
CA ILE A 132 0.92 -35.41 -11.47
C ILE A 132 1.83 -34.45 -10.70
N ASN A 133 3.11 -34.79 -10.54
CA ASN A 133 4.06 -33.96 -9.80
C ASN A 133 4.20 -32.56 -10.43
N ASP A 134 4.33 -32.50 -11.74
CA ASP A 134 4.50 -31.24 -12.46
C ASP A 134 3.20 -30.46 -12.51
N ALA A 135 2.04 -31.13 -12.64
CA ALA A 135 0.74 -30.48 -12.55
C ALA A 135 0.54 -29.80 -11.19
N ILE A 136 0.84 -30.50 -10.08
CA ILE A 136 0.77 -29.95 -8.73
C ILE A 136 1.78 -28.78 -8.56
N SER A 137 2.98 -28.93 -9.11
CA SER A 137 4.00 -27.86 -9.09
C SER A 137 3.53 -26.62 -9.85
N GLU A 138 2.86 -26.78 -10.99
CA GLU A 138 2.27 -25.67 -11.76
C GLU A 138 1.15 -24.98 -10.99
N VAL A 139 0.27 -25.73 -10.33
CA VAL A 139 -0.78 -25.17 -9.45
C VAL A 139 -0.15 -24.36 -8.31
N LYS A 140 0.89 -24.90 -7.66
CA LYS A 140 1.64 -24.19 -6.62
C LYS A 140 2.26 -22.89 -7.14
N ASN A 141 2.85 -22.92 -8.33
CA ASN A 141 3.44 -21.74 -8.95
C ASN A 141 2.38 -20.70 -9.32
N THR A 142 1.24 -21.14 -9.85
CA THR A 142 0.10 -20.28 -10.17
C THR A 142 -0.45 -19.61 -8.91
N ALA A 143 -0.65 -20.38 -7.83
CA ALA A 143 -1.06 -19.85 -6.53
C ALA A 143 -0.04 -18.84 -5.97
N LYS A 144 1.27 -19.10 -6.13
CA LYS A 144 2.32 -18.17 -5.72
C LYS A 144 2.29 -16.87 -6.53
N LYS A 145 2.07 -16.94 -7.85
CA LYS A 145 1.95 -15.77 -8.72
C LYS A 145 0.68 -14.96 -8.45
N ALA A 146 -0.41 -15.62 -8.07
CA ALA A 146 -1.67 -14.98 -7.72
C ALA A 146 -1.63 -14.24 -6.37
N LYS A 147 -0.61 -14.49 -5.52
CA LYS A 147 -0.46 -13.81 -4.24
C LYS A 147 -0.22 -12.31 -4.47
N THR A 148 -1.16 -11.49 -4.00
CA THR A 148 -1.01 -10.03 -3.96
C THR A 148 -0.12 -9.62 -2.79
N THR A 149 0.62 -8.52 -2.95
CA THR A 149 1.48 -7.93 -1.92
C THR A 149 1.08 -6.49 -1.66
N VAL A 150 1.21 -6.04 -0.41
CA VAL A 150 1.09 -4.63 -0.03
C VAL A 150 2.45 -4.17 0.48
N THR A 151 2.98 -3.09 -0.07
CA THR A 151 4.27 -2.52 0.32
C THR A 151 4.05 -1.21 1.06
N GLU A 152 4.77 -1.01 2.15
CA GLU A 152 4.79 0.27 2.85
C GLU A 152 5.43 1.35 1.99
N GLY A 153 4.70 2.44 1.77
CA GLY A 153 5.25 3.68 1.24
C GLY A 153 5.66 4.64 2.35
N ASP A 154 6.10 5.85 1.96
CA ASP A 154 6.34 6.93 2.91
C ASP A 154 5.07 7.24 3.72
N ASN A 155 5.25 7.58 5.00
CA ASN A 155 4.17 7.90 5.94
C ASN A 155 3.13 6.79 6.18
N ILE A 156 3.28 5.59 5.60
CA ILE A 156 2.39 4.45 5.77
C ILE A 156 3.05 3.36 6.63
N VAL A 157 2.22 2.62 7.36
CA VAL A 157 2.55 1.37 8.05
C VAL A 157 1.57 0.30 7.57
N VAL A 158 2.08 -0.89 7.29
CA VAL A 158 1.34 -2.06 6.84
C VAL A 158 1.66 -3.22 7.77
N LYS A 159 0.66 -3.68 8.50
CA LYS A 159 0.79 -4.83 9.40
C LYS A 159 0.15 -6.08 8.78
N GLU A 160 0.98 -7.09 8.51
CA GLU A 160 0.51 -8.39 8.05
C GLU A 160 -0.01 -9.23 9.23
N THR A 161 -1.20 -9.81 9.07
CA THR A 161 -1.78 -10.79 10.00
C THR A 161 -2.39 -11.96 9.25
N VAL A 162 -2.58 -13.09 9.93
CA VAL A 162 -3.26 -14.28 9.38
C VAL A 162 -4.65 -14.37 9.97
N ASN A 163 -5.65 -14.46 9.11
CA ASN A 163 -7.04 -14.64 9.49
C ASN A 163 -7.31 -16.08 9.95
N LYS A 164 -8.46 -16.31 10.61
CA LYS A 164 -8.84 -17.65 11.08
C LYS A 164 -9.03 -18.67 9.94
N ASP A 165 -9.37 -18.21 8.75
CA ASP A 165 -9.52 -19.03 7.54
C ASP A 165 -8.17 -19.30 6.82
N GLY A 166 -7.05 -18.82 7.37
CA GLY A 166 -5.71 -18.95 6.81
C GLY A 166 -5.37 -17.91 5.74
N SER A 167 -6.29 -17.00 5.38
CA SER A 167 -5.99 -15.89 4.46
C SER A 167 -5.10 -14.83 5.11
N THR A 168 -4.33 -14.11 4.29
CA THR A 168 -3.48 -13.00 4.74
C THR A 168 -4.27 -11.70 4.75
N ASN A 169 -4.22 -10.95 5.86
CA ASN A 169 -4.77 -9.61 5.99
C ASN A 169 -3.64 -8.57 6.08
N TYR A 170 -3.84 -7.41 5.46
CA TYR A 170 -2.92 -6.27 5.51
C TYR A 170 -3.64 -5.06 6.11
N GLU A 171 -3.35 -4.75 7.37
CA GLU A 171 -3.88 -3.55 8.03
C GLU A 171 -3.00 -2.34 7.66
N VAL A 172 -3.57 -1.39 6.93
CA VAL A 172 -2.86 -0.20 6.45
C VAL A 172 -3.24 1.01 7.30
N SER A 173 -2.24 1.73 7.80
CA SER A 173 -2.42 2.92 8.64
C SER A 173 -1.37 3.98 8.30
N THR A 174 -1.58 5.21 8.75
CA THR A 174 -0.52 6.23 8.70
C THR A 174 0.45 6.04 9.85
N LYS A 175 1.70 6.50 9.68
CA LYS A 175 2.64 6.68 10.78
C LYS A 175 2.06 7.72 11.77
N LYS A 176 2.48 7.64 13.04
CA LYS A 176 2.10 8.64 14.05
C LYS A 176 2.73 10.00 13.74
N ASP A 177 3.98 9.97 13.30
CA ASP A 177 4.73 11.15 12.87
C ASP A 177 4.82 11.13 11.34
N LEU A 178 4.37 12.21 10.71
CA LEU A 178 4.34 12.36 9.26
C LEU A 178 5.43 13.34 8.82
N THR A 179 6.22 12.95 7.84
CA THR A 179 7.14 13.87 7.17
C THR A 179 6.45 14.41 5.92
N LEU A 180 6.15 15.71 5.91
CA LEU A 180 5.38 16.37 4.86
C LEU A 180 6.08 17.66 4.42
N ASN A 181 5.98 18.02 3.15
CA ASN A 181 6.45 19.31 2.65
C ASN A 181 5.46 20.45 2.93
N SER A 182 4.16 20.13 2.95
CA SER A 182 3.08 21.08 3.20
C SER A 182 1.79 20.37 3.64
N VAL A 183 0.97 21.05 4.43
CA VAL A 183 -0.39 20.67 4.79
C VAL A 183 -1.32 21.78 4.34
N THR A 184 -2.36 21.44 3.56
CA THR A 184 -3.40 22.38 3.14
C THR A 184 -4.74 21.94 3.72
N THR A 185 -5.43 22.83 4.44
CA THR A 185 -6.73 22.60 5.04
C THR A 185 -7.65 23.78 4.75
N GLY A 186 -8.54 23.60 3.77
CA GLY A 186 -9.32 24.71 3.21
C GLY A 186 -8.37 25.78 2.64
N ASP A 187 -8.52 27.02 3.09
CA ASP A 187 -7.70 28.15 2.66
C ASP A 187 -6.36 28.27 3.40
N SER A 188 -6.10 27.41 4.39
CA SER A 188 -4.88 27.45 5.20
C SER A 188 -3.81 26.53 4.62
N VAL A 189 -2.60 27.04 4.46
CA VAL A 189 -1.42 26.28 4.04
C VAL A 189 -0.33 26.43 5.09
N LEU A 190 0.10 25.31 5.67
CA LEU A 190 1.30 25.21 6.50
C LEU A 190 2.41 24.54 5.70
N ASN A 191 3.56 25.18 5.56
CA ASN A 191 4.72 24.63 4.86
C ASN A 191 6.03 25.16 5.47
N ASN A 192 7.15 24.91 4.79
CA ASN A 192 8.48 25.34 5.24
C ASN A 192 8.66 26.86 5.39
N ASN A 193 7.72 27.68 4.91
CA ASN A 193 7.73 29.14 5.08
C ASN A 193 6.84 29.62 6.23
N GLY A 194 5.97 28.77 6.79
CA GLY A 194 5.03 29.10 7.86
C GLY A 194 3.57 28.82 7.49
N LEU A 195 2.63 29.53 8.14
CA LEU A 195 1.19 29.46 7.90
C LEU A 195 0.71 30.62 7.03
N THR A 196 -0.05 30.32 5.98
CA THR A 196 -0.74 31.32 5.14
C THR A 196 -2.21 30.98 5.03
N ILE A 197 -3.10 31.96 5.19
CA ILE A 197 -4.54 31.82 4.94
C ILE A 197 -4.89 32.66 3.71
N LYS A 198 -5.48 32.05 2.67
CA LYS A 198 -5.90 32.77 1.46
C LYS A 198 -6.84 33.93 1.82
N GLU A 199 -6.57 35.12 1.27
CA GLU A 199 -7.31 36.38 1.55
C GLU A 199 -7.39 36.77 3.04
N GLY A 200 -6.54 36.16 3.87
CA GLY A 200 -6.51 36.30 5.31
C GLY A 200 -5.10 36.59 5.85
N PRO A 201 -4.91 36.43 7.17
CA PRO A 201 -3.61 36.60 7.79
C PRO A 201 -2.59 35.53 7.39
N SER A 202 -1.31 35.84 7.57
CA SER A 202 -0.20 34.89 7.43
C SER A 202 0.84 35.09 8.53
N ILE A 203 1.48 34.00 8.95
CA ILE A 203 2.62 33.97 9.85
C ILE A 203 3.72 33.21 9.12
N THR A 204 4.71 33.92 8.60
CA THR A 204 5.79 33.35 7.80
C THR A 204 7.15 33.69 8.40
N LYS A 205 8.23 33.17 7.80
CA LYS A 205 9.60 33.57 8.13
C LYS A 205 9.86 35.08 7.95
N GLU A 206 9.03 35.78 7.18
CA GLU A 206 9.12 37.23 6.99
C GLU A 206 8.40 38.02 8.10
N GLY A 207 7.59 37.35 8.92
CA GLY A 207 6.86 37.95 10.05
C GLY A 207 5.36 37.69 9.99
N ILE A 208 4.59 38.61 10.57
CA ILE A 208 3.13 38.52 10.70
C ILE A 208 2.48 39.56 9.78
N ASN A 209 1.60 39.10 8.89
CA ASN A 209 0.74 39.95 8.08
C ASN A 209 -0.72 39.71 8.48
N ALA A 210 -1.44 40.75 8.91
CA ALA A 210 -2.84 40.66 9.31
C ALA A 210 -3.83 40.56 8.14
N GLY A 211 -3.38 40.63 6.89
CA GLY A 211 -4.25 40.51 5.70
C GLY A 211 -5.32 41.62 5.64
N GLY A 212 -4.96 42.83 6.07
CA GLY A 212 -5.86 43.99 6.16
C GLY A 212 -6.97 43.86 7.22
N LYS A 213 -6.92 42.85 8.09
CA LYS A 213 -7.89 42.66 9.17
C LYS A 213 -7.43 43.36 10.45
N LYS A 214 -8.38 43.69 11.33
CA LYS A 214 -8.06 44.26 12.65
C LYS A 214 -7.37 43.20 13.51
N ILE A 215 -6.37 43.63 14.27
CA ILE A 215 -5.78 42.84 15.36
C ILE A 215 -6.47 43.29 16.65
N THR A 216 -7.36 42.46 17.18
CA THR A 216 -8.14 42.75 18.40
C THR A 216 -7.52 42.06 19.62
N ASN A 217 -7.95 42.44 20.83
CA ASN A 217 -7.47 41.86 22.10
C ASN A 217 -5.95 42.01 22.32
N VAL A 218 -5.38 43.11 21.84
CA VAL A 218 -4.00 43.50 22.14
C VAL A 218 -4.00 44.19 23.50
N ALA A 219 -3.35 43.56 24.49
CA ALA A 219 -3.14 44.16 25.81
C ALA A 219 -2.28 45.44 25.72
N ASP A 220 -2.34 46.28 26.75
CA ASP A 220 -1.50 47.49 26.81
C ASP A 220 -0.01 47.10 26.70
N GLY A 221 0.70 47.69 25.74
CA GLY A 221 2.14 47.49 25.61
C GLY A 221 2.88 48.09 26.81
N ILE A 222 3.78 47.32 27.41
CA ILE A 222 4.57 47.72 28.58
C ILE A 222 6.03 47.95 28.16
N ASN A 223 6.56 47.06 27.32
CA ASN A 223 7.93 47.14 26.82
C ASN A 223 8.02 47.98 25.56
N ALA A 224 9.23 48.49 25.28
CA ALA A 224 9.49 49.36 24.13
C ALA A 224 9.23 48.72 22.75
N LYS A 225 9.05 47.40 22.68
CA LYS A 225 8.80 46.65 21.44
C LYS A 225 7.41 45.99 21.39
N ASP A 226 6.57 46.26 22.37
CA ASP A 226 5.20 45.76 22.38
C ASP A 226 4.35 46.56 21.39
N ALA A 227 3.32 45.91 20.85
CA ALA A 227 2.31 46.61 20.05
C ALA A 227 1.47 47.53 20.95
N VAL A 228 1.17 48.73 20.48
CA VAL A 228 0.33 49.71 21.18
C VAL A 228 -1.11 49.55 20.71
N ASN A 229 -2.06 49.46 21.64
CA ASN A 229 -3.48 49.40 21.29
C ASN A 229 -4.11 50.81 21.21
N VAL A 230 -5.36 50.88 20.75
CA VAL A 230 -6.07 52.15 20.58
C VAL A 230 -6.40 52.84 21.91
N ASP A 231 -6.54 52.09 23.00
CA ASP A 231 -6.80 52.66 24.33
C ASP A 231 -5.59 53.48 24.83
N GLN A 232 -4.37 52.95 24.69
CA GLN A 232 -3.15 53.69 24.98
C GLN A 232 -3.01 54.96 24.13
N LEU A 233 -3.33 54.88 22.83
CA LEU A 233 -3.32 56.06 21.95
C LEU A 233 -4.39 57.09 22.37
N THR A 234 -5.54 56.63 22.84
CA THR A 234 -6.63 57.50 23.33
C THR A 234 -6.21 58.22 24.60
N LYS A 235 -5.58 57.52 25.56
CA LYS A 235 -5.01 58.13 26.78
C LYS A 235 -4.00 59.23 26.44
N VAL A 236 -3.13 59.03 25.44
CA VAL A 236 -2.18 60.06 24.96
C VAL A 236 -2.93 61.25 24.36
N LYS A 237 -3.94 61.00 23.52
CA LYS A 237 -4.77 62.05 22.90
C LYS A 237 -5.47 62.91 23.97
N ASP A 238 -6.05 62.29 24.98
CA ASP A 238 -6.78 62.99 26.03
C ASP A 238 -5.85 63.83 26.90
N ASN A 239 -4.67 63.30 27.24
CA ASN A 239 -3.64 64.06 27.95
C ASN A 239 -3.20 65.30 27.15
N LEU A 240 -2.99 65.15 25.84
CA LEU A 240 -2.60 66.26 24.97
C LEU A 240 -3.70 67.32 24.87
N ASN A 241 -4.95 66.91 24.71
CA ASN A 241 -6.10 67.82 24.69
C ASN A 241 -6.24 68.61 25.99
N GLY A 242 -6.00 67.96 27.14
CA GLY A 242 -5.94 68.63 28.44
C GLY A 242 -4.87 69.71 28.48
N ARG A 243 -3.63 69.38 28.11
CA ARG A 243 -2.52 70.35 28.07
C ARG A 243 -2.77 71.53 27.12
N ILE A 244 -3.39 71.28 25.97
CA ILE A 244 -3.79 72.35 25.03
C ILE A 244 -4.83 73.26 25.67
N THR A 245 -5.82 72.67 26.34
CA THR A 245 -6.86 73.44 27.05
C THR A 245 -6.24 74.30 28.15
N ASP A 246 -5.34 73.75 28.96
CA ASP A 246 -4.64 74.49 30.01
C ASP A 246 -3.81 75.64 29.42
N THR A 247 -3.07 75.37 28.35
CA THR A 247 -2.28 76.40 27.64
C THR A 247 -3.18 77.51 27.09
N ASN A 248 -4.32 77.17 26.50
CA ASN A 248 -5.29 78.15 26.00
C ASN A 248 -5.89 79.00 27.12
N ASN A 249 -6.16 78.41 28.28
CA ASN A 249 -6.65 79.14 29.44
C ASN A 249 -5.58 80.11 29.96
N GLN A 250 -4.34 79.64 30.15
CA GLN A 250 -3.21 80.52 30.53
C GLN A 250 -3.00 81.65 29.53
N LEU A 251 -3.13 81.38 28.22
CA LEU A 251 -3.04 82.40 27.18
C LEU A 251 -4.18 83.42 27.29
N ASN A 252 -5.41 82.97 27.56
CA ASN A 252 -6.55 83.85 27.77
C ASN A 252 -6.41 84.70 29.04
N ASP A 253 -5.90 84.13 30.13
CA ASP A 253 -5.61 84.85 31.36
C ASP A 253 -4.52 85.89 31.15
N ALA A 254 -3.40 85.52 30.51
CA ALA A 254 -2.34 86.46 30.16
C ALA A 254 -2.85 87.59 29.24
N LYS A 255 -3.72 87.27 28.27
CA LYS A 255 -4.37 88.26 27.40
C LYS A 255 -5.28 89.20 28.20
N LYS A 256 -6.01 88.67 29.18
CA LYS A 256 -6.88 89.45 30.08
C LYS A 256 -6.05 90.36 30.99
N ASP A 257 -4.98 89.84 31.58
CA ASP A 257 -4.07 90.60 32.44
C ASP A 257 -3.37 91.73 31.68
N LEU A 258 -2.88 91.44 30.46
CA LEU A 258 -2.36 92.47 29.55
C LEU A 258 -3.44 93.51 29.21
N GLY A 259 -4.67 93.07 28.97
CA GLY A 259 -5.81 93.97 28.75
C GLY A 259 -6.07 94.90 29.94
N ASN A 260 -6.04 94.37 31.17
CA ASN A 260 -6.17 95.15 32.40
C ASN A 260 -5.00 96.13 32.59
N GLN A 261 -3.75 95.69 32.39
CA GLN A 261 -2.57 96.56 32.46
C GLN A 261 -2.62 97.70 31.44
N ILE A 262 -3.08 97.43 30.21
CA ILE A 262 -3.30 98.46 29.18
C ILE A 262 -4.38 99.44 29.64
N ALA A 263 -5.49 98.95 30.21
CA ALA A 263 -6.55 99.80 30.73
C ALA A 263 -6.07 100.71 31.88
N ASP A 264 -5.33 100.15 32.85
CA ASP A 264 -4.73 100.89 33.97
C ASP A 264 -3.71 101.91 33.49
N THR A 265 -2.84 101.53 32.54
CA THR A 265 -1.86 102.45 31.92
C THR A 265 -2.55 103.60 31.20
N ASN A 266 -3.61 103.31 30.42
CA ASN A 266 -4.40 104.34 29.74
C ASN A 266 -5.12 105.26 30.73
N LYS A 267 -5.63 104.72 31.84
CA LYS A 267 -6.24 105.52 32.91
C LYS A 267 -5.20 106.46 33.54
N ASN A 268 -4.06 105.94 33.96
CA ASN A 268 -2.97 106.74 34.52
C ASN A 268 -2.49 107.82 33.54
N LEU A 269 -2.39 107.51 32.24
CA LEU A 269 -2.02 108.48 31.20
C LEU A 269 -3.08 109.58 31.06
N ASN A 270 -4.37 109.22 31.11
CA ASN A 270 -5.47 110.19 31.06
C ASN A 270 -5.51 111.07 32.31
N ASP A 271 -5.31 110.49 33.49
CA ASP A 271 -5.23 111.21 34.77
C ASP A 271 -4.03 112.19 34.75
N ALA A 272 -2.84 111.74 34.34
CA ALA A 272 -1.67 112.61 34.19
C ALA A 272 -1.87 113.72 33.14
N LYS A 273 -2.53 113.41 32.02
CA LYS A 273 -2.88 114.40 30.99
C LYS A 273 -3.84 115.45 31.55
N LYS A 274 -4.80 115.03 32.38
CA LYS A 274 -5.74 115.93 33.06
C LYS A 274 -5.01 116.81 34.09
N ASP A 275 -4.17 116.22 34.94
CA ASP A 275 -3.38 116.95 35.94
C ASP A 275 -2.45 117.99 35.30
N LEU A 276 -1.77 117.64 34.21
CA LEU A 276 -0.99 118.60 33.41
C LEU A 276 -1.86 119.71 32.83
N GLY A 277 -3.05 119.38 32.33
CA GLY A 277 -4.03 120.36 31.87
C GLY A 277 -4.47 121.32 32.98
N ASP A 278 -4.74 120.80 34.17
CA ASP A 278 -5.12 121.57 35.36
C ASP A 278 -3.95 122.47 35.83
N GLN A 279 -2.71 121.95 35.84
CA GLN A 279 -1.50 122.74 36.13
C GLN A 279 -1.28 123.86 35.12
N ILE A 280 -1.43 123.59 33.81
CA ILE A 280 -1.32 124.61 32.76
C ILE A 280 -2.39 125.69 32.97
N ALA A 281 -3.63 125.31 33.32
CA ALA A 281 -4.70 126.25 33.61
C ALA A 281 -4.41 127.12 34.85
N ASP A 282 -3.89 126.52 35.93
CA ASP A 282 -3.47 127.24 37.14
C ASP A 282 -2.30 128.19 36.86
N THR A 283 -1.27 127.73 36.14
CA THR A 283 -0.13 128.57 35.71
C THR A 283 -0.60 129.72 34.83
N ASN A 284 -1.49 129.49 33.87
CA ASN A 284 -2.06 130.56 33.03
C ASN A 284 -2.87 131.55 33.86
N THR A 285 -3.64 131.08 34.85
CA THR A 285 -4.39 131.94 35.77
C THR A 285 -3.46 132.81 36.61
N LYS A 286 -2.41 132.23 37.20
CA LYS A 286 -1.36 132.97 37.94
C LYS A 286 -0.64 133.98 37.04
N LEU A 287 -0.25 133.58 35.83
CA LEU A 287 0.41 134.46 34.86
C LEU A 287 -0.48 135.65 34.49
N ASN A 288 -1.78 135.42 34.25
CA ASN A 288 -2.75 136.49 33.98
C ASN A 288 -2.91 137.41 35.19
N ASN A 289 -3.05 136.87 36.41
CA ASN A 289 -3.11 137.69 37.62
C ASN A 289 -1.85 138.55 37.81
N THR A 290 -0.65 137.99 37.61
CA THR A 290 0.60 138.75 37.66
C THR A 290 0.66 139.81 36.56
N LYS A 291 0.22 139.48 35.34
CA LYS A 291 0.12 140.44 34.23
C LYS A 291 -0.83 141.58 34.58
N ASP A 292 -1.98 141.30 35.17
CA ASP A 292 -2.97 142.28 35.57
C ASP A 292 -2.45 143.16 36.73
N GLN A 293 -1.76 142.56 37.71
CA GLN A 293 -1.08 143.27 38.80
C GLN A 293 0.04 144.19 38.29
N LEU A 294 0.90 143.72 37.39
CA LEU A 294 1.95 144.54 36.77
C LEU A 294 1.33 145.69 35.97
N THR A 295 0.26 145.41 35.21
CA THR A 295 -0.47 146.44 34.45
C THR A 295 -1.02 147.52 35.39
N THR A 296 -1.56 147.10 36.54
CA THR A 296 -2.05 147.99 37.60
C THR A 296 -0.90 148.82 38.20
N GLN A 297 0.20 148.18 38.62
CA GLN A 297 1.37 148.88 39.14
C GLN A 297 1.96 149.89 38.13
N ILE A 298 2.09 149.50 36.86
CA ILE A 298 2.56 150.40 35.79
C ILE A 298 1.64 151.61 35.67
N ASN A 299 0.32 151.42 35.73
CA ASN A 299 -0.65 152.52 35.69
C ASN A 299 -0.59 153.40 36.94
N ASP A 300 -0.42 152.81 38.13
CA ASP A 300 -0.27 153.53 39.39
C ASP A 300 1.02 154.36 39.39
N THR A 301 2.16 153.76 39.02
CA THR A 301 3.44 154.47 38.88
C THR A 301 3.33 155.58 37.83
N LYS A 302 2.63 155.34 36.69
CA LYS A 302 2.37 156.36 35.68
C LYS A 302 1.50 157.51 36.21
N THR A 303 0.56 157.20 37.10
CA THR A 303 -0.31 158.18 37.77
C THR A 303 0.46 158.98 38.82
N GLU A 304 1.27 158.34 39.67
CA GLU A 304 2.17 159.00 40.63
C GLU A 304 3.20 159.88 39.91
N LEU A 305 3.79 159.40 38.81
CA LEU A 305 4.72 160.19 38.00
C LEU A 305 4.05 161.45 37.43
N ASN A 306 2.80 161.37 36.99
CA ASN A 306 2.02 162.53 36.54
C ASN A 306 1.70 163.51 37.68
N ASN A 307 1.47 163.03 38.91
CA ASN A 307 1.17 163.86 40.08
C ASN A 307 2.41 164.48 40.76
N THR A 308 3.62 164.01 40.44
CA THR A 308 4.88 164.54 41.03
C THR A 308 5.48 165.66 40.17
N ILE A 309 4.96 165.88 38.95
CA ILE A 309 5.46 166.87 37.96
C ILE A 309 4.44 168.01 37.74
N GLY A 310 3.36 168.07 38.52
CA GLY A 310 2.37 169.15 38.53
C GLY A 310 2.06 169.62 39.94
#